data_AF-Q0ATC1-F1
#
_entry.id   AF-Q0ATC1-F1
#
_cell.length_a   1.000
_cell.length_b   1.000
_cell.length_c   1.000
_cell.angle_alpha   90.00
_cell.angle_beta   90.00
_cell.angle_gamma   90.00
#
_symmetry.space_group_name_H-M   'P 1'
#
loop_
_entity.id
_entity.type
_entity.pdbx_description
1 polymer ?
#
loop_
_entity_poly.entity_id
_entity_poly.type
_entity_poly.pdbx_seq_one_letter_code
_entity_poly.pdbx_strand_id
1 'polypeptide(L)'
;MNSPVTRKVEEQLGLIIDDAARSWLSERLIEPRTTTLHWEYGKDEAFPAWIVGEVGTAGGRKIVIAYCEGGHGALGAPWGLIFADDEYFGMDCSWYEDLATLVRDERPSEVTGGAAL
;
A
#
# COMPACT_ATOMS: atom_id res chain seq x y z
N MET A 1 -3.16 5.29 -22.02
CA MET A 1 -3.42 6.52 -21.24
C MET A 1 -2.99 6.21 -19.82
N ASN A 2 -2.02 6.93 -19.26
CA ASN A 2 -1.66 6.75 -17.84
C ASN A 2 -2.88 7.13 -16.99
N SER A 3 -3.33 6.22 -16.14
CA SER A 3 -4.47 6.43 -15.25
C SER A 3 -4.17 7.61 -14.29
N PRO A 4 -5.18 8.38 -13.82
CA PRO A 4 -4.99 9.35 -12.74
C PRO A 4 -4.26 8.77 -11.52
N VAL A 5 -4.47 7.47 -11.25
CA VAL A 5 -3.78 6.75 -10.17
C VAL A 5 -2.30 6.53 -10.47
N THR A 6 -1.94 6.19 -11.71
CA THR A 6 -0.53 6.07 -12.13
C THR A 6 0.22 7.38 -11.84
N ARG A 7 -0.37 8.52 -12.22
CA ARG A 7 0.20 9.84 -11.95
C ARG A 7 0.34 10.11 -10.46
N LYS A 8 -0.68 9.76 -9.66
CA LYS A 8 -0.65 9.93 -8.20
C LYS A 8 0.48 9.12 -7.56
N VAL A 9 0.68 7.88 -8.01
CA VAL A 9 1.77 7.01 -7.56
C VAL A 9 3.12 7.63 -7.92
N GLU A 10 3.30 8.10 -9.16
CA GLU A 10 4.54 8.77 -9.60
C GLU A 10 4.85 10.02 -8.77
N GLU A 11 3.84 10.86 -8.51
CA GLU A 11 3.97 12.05 -7.67
C GLU A 11 4.44 11.69 -6.26
N GLN A 12 3.81 10.69 -5.63
CA GLN A 12 4.15 10.26 -4.27
C GLN A 12 5.53 9.59 -4.20
N LEU A 13 5.89 8.79 -5.21
CA LEU A 13 7.20 8.19 -5.33
C LEU A 13 8.32 9.25 -5.44
N GLY A 14 8.03 10.36 -6.13
CA GLY A 14 8.92 11.52 -6.22
C GLY A 14 9.15 12.26 -4.89
N LEU A 15 8.24 12.13 -3.92
CA LEU A 15 8.37 12.73 -2.59
C LEU A 15 9.24 11.90 -1.63
N ILE A 16 9.48 10.63 -1.94
CA ILE A 16 10.35 9.76 -1.14
C ILE A 16 11.80 10.20 -1.36
N ILE A 17 12.44 10.79 -0.35
CA ILE A 17 13.81 11.32 -0.47
C ILE A 17 14.88 10.22 -0.37
N ASP A 18 14.66 9.19 0.46
CA ASP A 18 15.57 8.06 0.60
C ASP A 18 15.55 7.20 -0.67
N ASP A 19 16.67 7.18 -1.40
CA ASP A 19 16.80 6.44 -2.66
C ASP A 19 16.61 4.93 -2.47
N ALA A 20 17.04 4.35 -1.34
CA ALA A 20 16.83 2.93 -1.06
C ALA A 20 15.34 2.63 -0.82
N ALA A 21 14.64 3.54 -0.14
CA ALA A 21 13.18 3.44 0.07
C ALA A 21 12.44 3.58 -1.26
N ARG A 22 12.82 4.56 -2.08
CA ARG A 22 12.25 4.78 -3.41
C ARG A 22 12.47 3.57 -4.31
N SER A 23 13.68 3.01 -4.34
CA SER A 23 14.00 1.82 -5.15
C SER A 23 13.17 0.61 -4.70
N TRP A 24 13.12 0.36 -3.38
CA TRP A 24 12.34 -0.74 -2.81
C TRP A 24 10.86 -0.67 -3.21
N LEU A 25 10.26 0.52 -3.16
CA LEU A 25 8.87 0.69 -3.58
C LEU A 25 8.72 0.54 -5.09
N SER A 26 9.61 1.15 -5.88
CA SER A 26 9.55 1.14 -7.35
C SER A 26 9.54 -0.27 -7.92
N GLU A 27 10.33 -1.18 -7.35
CA GLU A 27 10.40 -2.60 -7.74
C GLU A 27 9.11 -3.39 -7.46
N ARG A 28 8.24 -2.85 -6.60
CA ARG A 28 6.99 -3.48 -6.15
C ARG A 28 5.76 -2.90 -6.82
N LEU A 29 5.90 -1.76 -7.50
CA LEU A 29 4.81 -1.14 -8.23
C LEU A 29 4.42 -1.98 -9.43
N ILE A 30 3.13 -2.07 -9.67
CA ILE A 30 2.53 -2.75 -10.83
C ILE A 30 1.66 -1.77 -11.61
N GLU A 31 1.21 -2.17 -12.79
CA GLU A 31 0.17 -1.42 -13.49
C GLU A 31 -1.10 -1.37 -12.61
N PRO A 32 -1.65 -0.18 -12.31
CA PRO A 32 -2.81 -0.07 -11.44
C PRO A 32 -4.00 -0.88 -11.95
N ARG A 33 -4.51 -1.79 -11.11
CA ARG A 33 -5.72 -2.57 -11.39
C ARG A 33 -6.86 -2.13 -10.50
N THR A 34 -8.05 -1.97 -11.07
CA THR A 34 -9.25 -1.60 -10.32
C THR A 34 -9.71 -2.74 -9.43
N THR A 35 -10.18 -2.42 -8.24
CA THR A 35 -10.87 -3.33 -7.33
C THR A 35 -12.01 -2.59 -6.62
N THR A 36 -12.86 -3.34 -5.92
CA THR A 36 -13.85 -2.79 -5.00
C THR A 36 -13.52 -3.29 -3.61
N LEU A 37 -13.51 -2.38 -2.64
CA LEU A 37 -13.23 -2.68 -1.26
C LEU A 37 -14.45 -2.40 -0.39
N HIS A 38 -14.75 -3.27 0.57
CA HIS A 38 -15.89 -3.16 1.47
C HIS A 38 -15.42 -2.85 2.89
N TRP A 39 -16.01 -1.81 3.50
CA TRP A 39 -15.62 -1.40 4.85
C TRP A 39 -16.32 -2.24 5.92
N GLU A 40 -15.57 -3.06 6.66
CA GLU A 40 -16.11 -4.00 7.66
C GLU A 40 -16.90 -3.33 8.79
N TYR A 41 -16.50 -2.11 9.17
CA TYR A 41 -17.16 -1.36 10.24
C TYR A 41 -18.31 -0.47 9.74
N GLY A 42 -18.51 -0.43 8.42
CA GLY A 42 -19.60 0.26 7.77
C GLY A 42 -20.86 -0.61 7.61
N LYS A 43 -21.72 -0.22 6.68
CA LYS A 43 -22.86 -1.04 6.23
C LYS A 43 -22.51 -1.80 4.95
N ASP A 44 -21.34 -2.45 4.93
CA ASP A 44 -20.75 -3.08 3.73
C ASP A 44 -20.64 -2.12 2.54
N GLU A 45 -20.39 -0.83 2.84
CA GLU A 45 -20.26 0.20 1.81
C GLU A 45 -19.10 -0.12 0.88
N ALA A 46 -19.36 -0.02 -0.44
CA ALA A 46 -18.44 -0.38 -1.49
C ALA A 46 -17.66 0.84 -1.95
N PHE A 47 -16.33 0.75 -1.91
CA PHE A 47 -15.41 1.82 -2.26
C PHE A 47 -14.59 1.43 -3.50
N PRO A 48 -14.59 2.26 -4.56
CA PRO A 48 -13.71 2.07 -5.69
C PRO A 48 -12.25 2.24 -5.25
N ALA A 49 -11.42 1.25 -5.55
CA ALA A 49 -10.01 1.27 -5.18
C ALA A 49 -9.12 0.75 -6.32
N TRP A 50 -7.81 0.92 -6.15
CA TRP A 50 -6.81 0.47 -7.09
C TRP A 50 -5.70 -0.25 -6.37
N ILE A 51 -5.32 -1.42 -6.88
CA ILE A 51 -4.12 -2.10 -6.42
C ILE A 51 -2.97 -1.63 -7.29
N VAL A 52 -1.94 -1.09 -6.64
CA VAL A 52 -0.82 -0.39 -7.30
C VAL A 52 0.53 -1.04 -7.05
N GLY A 53 0.62 -2.01 -6.12
CA GLY A 53 1.85 -2.73 -5.87
C GLY A 53 1.67 -4.02 -5.08
N GLU A 54 2.68 -4.89 -5.10
CA GLU A 54 2.74 -6.13 -4.33
C GLU A 54 3.90 -6.07 -3.32
N VAL A 55 3.63 -6.15 -2.03
CA VAL A 55 4.65 -5.97 -0.97
C VAL A 55 5.31 -7.29 -0.60
N GLY A 56 4.54 -8.38 -0.63
CA GLY A 56 5.02 -9.71 -0.28
C GLY A 56 3.88 -10.65 0.09
N THR A 57 4.18 -11.61 0.97
CA THR A 57 3.20 -12.58 1.45
C THR A 57 3.28 -12.77 2.96
N ALA A 58 2.13 -12.85 3.65
CA ALA A 58 2.05 -13.24 5.05
C ALA A 58 1.05 -14.40 5.21
N GLY A 59 1.45 -15.46 5.92
CA GLY A 59 0.60 -16.63 6.11
C GLY A 59 0.16 -17.31 4.81
N GLY A 60 0.93 -17.16 3.72
CA GLY A 60 0.58 -17.66 2.39
C GLY A 60 -0.36 -16.76 1.57
N ARG A 61 -0.84 -15.65 2.14
CA ARG A 61 -1.67 -14.65 1.43
C ARG A 61 -0.79 -13.54 0.88
N LYS A 62 -1.14 -13.02 -0.30
CA LYS A 62 -0.44 -11.88 -0.91
C LYS A 62 -0.87 -10.57 -0.25
N ILE A 63 0.09 -9.73 0.12
CA ILE A 63 -0.14 -8.37 0.62
C ILE A 63 0.12 -7.40 -0.52
N VAL A 64 -0.82 -6.49 -0.74
CA VAL A 64 -0.78 -5.51 -1.82
C VAL A 64 -1.02 -4.11 -1.32
N ILE A 65 -0.50 -3.14 -2.06
CA ILE A 65 -0.73 -1.71 -1.83
C ILE A 65 -2.01 -1.34 -2.58
N ALA A 66 -2.99 -0.86 -1.84
CA ALA A 66 -4.22 -0.29 -2.35
C ALA A 66 -4.18 1.25 -2.26
N TYR A 67 -4.81 1.90 -3.22
CA TYR A 67 -5.16 3.31 -3.20
C TYR A 67 -6.68 3.44 -3.23
N CYS A 68 -7.25 4.24 -2.34
CA CYS A 68 -8.65 4.64 -2.41
C CYS A 68 -8.77 6.16 -2.41
N GLU A 69 -9.56 6.68 -3.35
CA GLU A 69 -9.90 8.09 -3.38
C GLU A 69 -10.80 8.44 -2.19
N GLY A 70 -10.44 9.50 -1.44
CA GLY A 70 -11.11 9.87 -0.18
C GLY A 70 -10.58 9.15 1.06
N GLY A 71 -9.79 8.09 0.87
CA GLY A 71 -9.11 7.33 1.92
C GLY A 71 -10.02 6.62 2.91
N HIS A 72 -9.39 5.93 3.86
CA HIS A 72 -10.05 5.03 4.81
C HIS A 72 -9.44 5.07 6.21
N GLY A 73 -10.15 4.50 7.18
CA GLY A 73 -9.78 4.54 8.59
C GLY A 73 -10.09 5.90 9.24
N ALA A 74 -9.69 6.05 10.52
CA ALA A 74 -10.06 7.23 11.33
C ALA A 74 -9.51 8.57 10.81
N LEU A 75 -8.50 8.53 9.94
CA LEU A 75 -7.79 9.72 9.43
C LEU A 75 -8.06 9.98 7.94
N GLY A 76 -8.83 9.13 7.24
CA GLY A 76 -9.04 9.27 5.78
C GLY A 76 -7.75 9.06 4.99
N ALA A 77 -6.90 8.13 5.44
CA ALA A 77 -5.63 7.81 4.82
C ALA A 77 -5.85 7.05 3.50
N PRO A 78 -5.29 7.49 2.35
CA PRO A 78 -5.63 6.96 1.04
C PRO A 78 -4.86 5.70 0.62
N TRP A 79 -3.75 5.37 1.28
CA TRP A 79 -2.91 4.22 0.92
C TRP A 79 -3.09 3.10 1.93
N GLY A 80 -3.40 1.89 1.48
CA GLY A 80 -3.65 0.75 2.36
C GLY A 80 -2.78 -0.44 2.05
N LEU A 81 -2.44 -1.23 3.06
CA LEU A 81 -2.01 -2.61 2.89
C LEU A 81 -3.19 -3.52 3.13
N ILE A 82 -3.53 -4.30 2.11
CA ILE A 82 -4.63 -5.26 2.15
C ILE A 82 -4.15 -6.61 1.65
N PHE A 83 -4.91 -7.66 1.94
CA PHE A 83 -4.71 -8.95 1.29
C PHE A 83 -5.32 -8.94 -0.11
N ALA A 84 -4.60 -9.46 -1.10
CA ALA A 84 -4.99 -9.41 -2.52
C ALA A 84 -6.27 -10.19 -2.83
N ASP A 85 -6.61 -11.15 -1.98
CA ASP A 85 -7.77 -12.03 -2.08
C ASP A 85 -8.93 -11.60 -1.18
N ASP A 86 -8.78 -10.48 -0.45
CA ASP A 86 -9.82 -9.93 0.40
C ASP A 86 -10.58 -8.81 -0.31
N GLU A 87 -11.90 -8.89 -0.22
CA GLU A 87 -12.78 -7.81 -0.66
C GLU A 87 -13.10 -6.86 0.49
N TYR A 88 -12.75 -7.23 1.72
CA TYR A 88 -12.99 -6.44 2.92
C TYR A 88 -11.70 -5.80 3.43
N PHE A 89 -11.85 -4.61 4.02
CA PHE A 89 -10.76 -3.92 4.69
C PHE A 89 -11.24 -3.34 6.02
N GLY A 90 -10.36 -3.41 7.02
CA GLY A 90 -10.70 -3.03 8.38
C GLY A 90 -9.63 -3.49 9.36
N MET A 91 -9.98 -4.46 10.22
CA MET A 91 -9.21 -4.80 11.42
C MET A 91 -7.74 -5.16 11.13
N ASP A 92 -7.52 -5.87 10.02
CA ASP A 92 -6.21 -6.42 9.66
C ASP A 92 -5.48 -5.59 8.58
N CYS A 93 -6.01 -4.40 8.24
CA CYS A 93 -5.45 -3.52 7.22
C CYS A 93 -4.80 -2.29 7.86
N SER A 94 -3.62 -1.92 7.38
CA SER A 94 -2.95 -0.67 7.78
C SER A 94 -3.12 0.37 6.70
N TRP A 95 -3.47 1.61 7.09
CA TRP A 95 -3.68 2.73 6.17
C TRP A 95 -2.74 3.89 6.50
N TYR A 96 -2.17 4.51 5.46
CA TYR A 96 -1.11 5.51 5.51
C TYR A 96 -1.51 6.75 4.70
N GLU A 97 -1.10 7.92 5.19
CA GLU A 97 -1.39 9.21 4.55
C GLU A 97 -0.68 9.35 3.19
N ASP A 98 0.53 8.76 3.09
CA ASP A 98 1.37 8.80 1.90
C ASP A 98 2.22 7.53 1.76
N LEU A 99 2.78 7.34 0.56
CA LEU A 99 3.68 6.20 0.26
C LEU A 99 5.01 6.30 1.03
N ALA A 100 5.45 7.49 1.42
CA ALA A 100 6.68 7.65 2.18
C ALA A 100 6.55 7.03 3.59
N THR A 101 5.42 7.26 4.24
CA THR A 101 5.05 6.69 5.54
C THR A 101 4.88 5.18 5.44
N LEU A 102 4.17 4.70 4.41
CA LEU A 102 4.02 3.26 4.16
C LEU A 102 5.39 2.58 4.04
N VAL A 103 6.27 3.10 3.18
CA VAL A 103 7.59 2.49 2.96
C VAL A 103 8.45 2.54 4.22
N ARG A 104 8.40 3.63 4.99
CA ARG A 104 9.17 3.75 6.23
C ARG A 104 8.81 2.63 7.22
N ASP A 105 7.53 2.31 7.33
CA ASP A 105 7.03 1.36 8.31
C ASP A 105 7.14 -0.10 7.82
N GLU A 106 6.99 -0.33 6.51
CA GLU A 106 6.91 -1.67 5.92
C GLU A 106 8.22 -2.16 5.30
N ARG A 107 9.16 -1.26 4.98
CA ARG A 107 10.45 -1.67 4.46
C ARG A 107 11.19 -2.41 5.56
N PRO A 108 11.59 -3.68 5.35
CA PRO A 108 12.41 -4.38 6.32
C PRO A 108 13.71 -3.60 6.53
N SER A 109 14.03 -3.28 7.78
CA SER A 109 15.33 -2.71 8.13
C SER A 109 16.42 -3.70 7.68
N GLU A 110 17.40 -3.24 6.90
CA GLU A 110 18.62 -4.03 6.67
C GLU A 110 19.24 -4.30 8.05
N VAL A 111 19.08 -5.53 8.54
CA VAL A 111 19.85 -6.00 9.69
C VAL A 111 21.28 -6.05 9.20
N THR A 112 22.07 -5.01 9.49
CA THR A 112 23.52 -5.10 9.44
C THR A 112 23.87 -6.29 10.32
N GLY A 113 24.29 -7.38 9.68
CA GLY A 113 24.76 -8.59 10.35
C GLY A 113 25.93 -8.26 11.27
N GLY A 114 25.61 -7.86 12.49
CA GLY A 114 26.53 -7.75 13.59
C GLY A 114 26.94 -9.16 13.99
N ALA A 115 28.25 -9.37 13.97
CA ALA A 115 28.94 -10.60 14.32
C ALA A 115 28.35 -11.32 15.54
N ALA A 116 28.25 -12.65 15.44
CA ALA A 116 28.41 -13.52 16.59
C ALA A 116 29.61 -14.44 16.29
N LEU A 117 30.64 -14.27 17.13
CA LEU A 117 31.85 -15.10 17.25
C LEU A 117 31.50 -16.56 17.61
#